data_AF-A0A8B6CDB9-F1
#
_entry.id   AF-A0A8B6CDB9-F1
#
_cell.length_a   1.000
_cell.length_b   1.000
_cell.length_c   1.000
_cell.angle_alpha   90.00
_cell.angle_beta   90.00
_cell.angle_gamma   90.00
#
_symmetry.space_group_name_H-M   'P 1'
#
loop_
_entity.id
_entity.type
_entity.pdbx_description
1 polymer ?
#
loop_
_entity_poly.entity_id
_entity_poly.type
_entity_poly.pdbx_seq_one_letter_code
_entity_poly.pdbx_strand_id
1 'polypeptide(L)'
;MESNAGNQNMEEDIVELLTRIDHRLSVIEGRTDKIESIDRKLGELTSKVTSIEKEVDNLKKRTNTLEKDAVEFKKELTEAKRDINELKCASNAVNKVNVSDLREKILDLQCRSMQNNLVFSGIAEKPEEDTKIVIQNFISNELSIKKDIVWKYP
;
A
#
# COMPACT_ATOMS: atom_id res chain seq x y z
N MET A 1 -55.23 83.75 48.28
CA MET A 1 -55.69 82.80 47.24
C MET A 1 -54.56 82.47 46.26
N GLU A 2 -53.75 83.44 45.80
CA GLU A 2 -52.59 83.20 44.92
C GLU A 2 -51.52 82.25 45.49
N SER A 3 -51.22 82.32 46.79
CA SER A 3 -50.26 81.42 47.45
C SER A 3 -50.67 79.94 47.43
N ASN A 4 -51.96 79.63 47.32
CA ASN A 4 -52.45 78.24 47.27
C ASN A 4 -52.37 77.67 45.85
N ALA A 5 -52.64 78.50 44.83
CA ALA A 5 -52.51 78.13 43.43
C ALA A 5 -51.05 77.87 43.02
N GLY A 6 -50.11 78.68 43.53
CA GLY A 6 -48.68 78.45 43.30
C GLY A 6 -48.17 77.14 43.92
N ASN A 7 -48.70 76.76 45.09
CA ASN A 7 -48.33 75.50 45.75
C ASN A 7 -48.95 74.29 45.03
N GLN A 8 -50.19 74.40 44.54
CA GLN A 8 -50.85 73.36 43.75
C GLN A 8 -50.14 73.11 42.41
N ASN A 9 -49.73 74.17 41.69
CA ASN A 9 -48.96 74.00 40.44
C ASN A 9 -47.60 73.31 40.66
N MET A 10 -46.92 73.63 41.77
CA MET A 10 -45.65 72.97 42.11
C MET A 10 -45.84 71.49 42.45
N GLU A 11 -46.92 71.14 43.14
CA GLU A 11 -47.28 69.74 43.42
C GLU A 11 -47.57 68.96 42.12
N GLU A 12 -48.28 69.56 41.16
CA GLU A 12 -48.53 68.96 39.84
C GLU A 12 -47.23 68.71 39.05
N ASP A 13 -46.34 69.69 39.00
CA ASP A 13 -45.03 69.57 38.33
C ASP A 13 -44.17 68.44 38.96
N ILE A 14 -44.21 68.30 40.29
CA ILE A 14 -43.51 67.22 41.01
C ILE A 14 -44.09 65.86 40.62
N VAL A 15 -45.42 65.73 40.56
CA VAL A 15 -46.07 64.47 40.18
C VAL A 15 -45.75 64.10 38.73
N GLU A 16 -45.72 65.07 37.81
CA GLU A 16 -45.32 64.82 36.42
C GLU A 16 -43.86 64.34 36.33
N LEU A 17 -42.95 64.98 37.06
CA LEU A 17 -41.54 64.58 37.12
C LEU A 17 -41.37 63.16 37.67
N LEU A 18 -42.09 62.81 38.74
CA LEU A 18 -42.05 61.46 39.32
C LEU A 18 -42.55 60.41 38.31
N THR A 19 -43.66 60.69 37.64
CA THR A 19 -44.21 59.80 36.60
C THR A 19 -43.20 59.57 35.46
N ARG A 20 -42.48 60.63 35.06
CA ARG A 20 -41.43 60.55 34.06
C ARG A 20 -40.22 59.75 34.54
N ILE A 21 -39.86 59.87 35.81
CA ILE A 21 -38.77 59.08 36.43
C ILE A 21 -39.15 57.60 36.43
N ASP A 22 -40.36 57.24 36.87
CA ASP A 22 -40.83 55.85 36.89
C ASP A 22 -40.82 55.22 35.50
N HIS A 23 -41.29 55.96 34.49
CA HIS A 23 -41.23 55.50 33.11
C HIS A 23 -39.79 55.23 32.65
N ARG A 24 -38.85 56.13 32.99
CA ARG A 24 -37.43 55.95 32.65
C ARG A 24 -36.82 54.76 33.40
N LEU A 25 -37.16 54.54 34.66
CA LEU A 25 -36.71 53.39 35.45
C LEU A 25 -37.17 52.08 34.81
N SER A 26 -38.45 51.99 34.42
CA SER A 26 -38.98 50.81 33.72
C SER A 26 -38.25 50.53 32.40
N VAL A 27 -37.93 51.57 31.63
CA VAL A 27 -37.13 51.43 30.39
C VAL A 27 -35.70 50.98 30.69
N ILE A 28 -35.09 51.43 31.79
CA ILE A 28 -33.74 51.03 32.21
C ILE A 28 -33.75 49.55 32.61
N GLU A 29 -34.70 49.11 33.43
CA GLU A 29 -34.86 47.69 33.82
C GLU A 29 -34.97 46.79 32.58
N GLY A 30 -35.84 47.12 31.63
CA GLY A 30 -35.97 46.34 30.40
C GLY A 30 -34.73 46.36 29.49
N ARG A 31 -33.84 47.35 29.63
CA ARG A 31 -32.52 47.36 28.97
C ARG A 31 -31.52 46.49 29.72
N THR A 32 -31.54 46.50 31.04
CA THR A 32 -30.70 45.63 31.88
C THR A 32 -30.96 44.16 31.57
N ASP A 33 -32.23 43.72 31.51
CA ASP A 33 -32.59 42.34 31.16
C ASP A 33 -32.05 41.91 29.79
N LYS A 34 -32.10 42.83 28.80
CA LYS A 34 -31.55 42.58 27.46
C LYS A 34 -30.04 42.45 27.49
N ILE A 35 -29.36 43.28 28.28
CA ILE A 35 -27.90 43.22 28.46
C ILE A 35 -27.51 41.87 29.07
N GLU A 36 -28.19 41.43 30.12
CA GLU A 36 -27.94 40.11 30.74
C GLU A 36 -28.17 38.96 29.75
N SER A 37 -29.25 39.03 28.94
CA SER A 37 -29.48 38.02 27.91
C SER A 37 -28.40 38.01 26.83
N ILE A 38 -27.86 39.16 26.45
CA ILE A 38 -26.76 39.26 25.48
C ILE A 38 -25.48 38.68 26.07
N ASP A 39 -25.18 39.01 27.33
CA ASP A 39 -23.99 38.54 28.03
C ASP A 39 -23.97 37.02 28.13
N ARG A 40 -25.11 36.39 28.46
CA ARG A 40 -25.25 34.93 28.45
C ARG A 40 -24.96 34.33 27.07
N LYS A 41 -25.54 34.90 26.02
CA LYS A 41 -25.31 34.44 24.63
C LYS A 41 -23.86 34.60 24.21
N LEU A 42 -23.19 35.68 24.65
CA LEU A 42 -21.78 35.92 24.39
C LEU A 42 -20.90 34.87 25.09
N GLY A 43 -21.22 34.50 26.33
CA GLY A 43 -20.54 33.41 27.05
C GLY A 43 -20.71 32.05 26.36
N GLU A 44 -21.92 31.73 25.91
CA GLU A 44 -22.19 30.52 25.12
C GLU A 44 -21.41 30.51 23.80
N LEU A 45 -21.37 31.63 23.08
CA LEU A 45 -20.62 31.76 21.83
C LEU A 45 -19.12 31.60 22.05
N THR A 46 -18.57 32.23 23.09
CA THR A 46 -17.15 32.10 23.47
C THR A 46 -16.79 30.64 23.76
N SER A 47 -17.67 29.93 24.46
CA SER A 47 -17.48 28.51 24.76
C SER A 47 -17.49 27.65 23.48
N LYS A 48 -18.37 27.95 22.53
CA LYS A 48 -18.41 27.25 21.24
C LYS A 48 -17.16 27.52 20.40
N VAL A 49 -16.69 28.78 20.35
CA VAL A 49 -15.47 29.16 19.61
C VAL A 49 -14.27 28.41 20.16
N THR A 50 -14.07 28.40 21.48
CA THR A 50 -12.94 27.68 22.10
C THR A 50 -13.01 26.16 21.88
N SER A 51 -14.22 25.57 21.79
CA SER A 51 -14.37 24.16 21.42
C SER A 51 -13.97 23.90 19.97
N ILE A 52 -14.41 24.75 19.05
CA ILE A 52 -14.07 24.65 17.62
C ILE A 52 -12.55 24.79 17.42
N GLU A 53 -11.90 25.73 18.11
CA GLU A 53 -10.45 25.91 18.06
C GLU A 53 -9.70 24.62 18.44
N LYS A 54 -10.13 23.94 19.51
CA LYS A 54 -9.55 22.65 19.92
C LYS A 54 -9.76 21.56 18.88
N GLU A 55 -10.93 21.49 18.26
CA GLU A 55 -11.21 20.53 17.20
C GLU A 55 -10.33 20.79 15.97
N VAL A 56 -10.17 22.05 15.57
CA VAL A 56 -9.29 22.46 14.46
C VAL A 56 -7.83 22.07 14.74
N ASP A 57 -7.33 22.31 15.95
CA ASP A 57 -5.98 21.90 16.33
C ASP A 57 -5.79 20.39 16.30
N ASN A 58 -6.79 19.63 16.75
CA ASN A 58 -6.77 18.17 16.69
C ASN A 58 -6.79 17.66 15.24
N LEU A 59 -7.60 18.26 14.37
CA LEU A 59 -7.62 17.94 12.94
C LEU A 59 -6.27 18.24 12.29
N LYS A 60 -5.66 19.39 12.60
CA LYS A 60 -4.34 19.76 12.09
C LYS A 60 -3.26 18.74 12.49
N LYS A 61 -3.28 18.27 13.75
CA LYS A 61 -2.37 17.20 14.20
C LYS A 61 -2.59 15.90 13.43
N ARG A 62 -3.85 15.48 13.23
CA ARG A 62 -4.17 14.26 12.47
C ARG A 62 -3.73 14.36 11.01
N THR A 63 -3.94 15.50 10.37
CA THR A 63 -3.48 15.75 8.99
C THR A 63 -1.97 15.63 8.88
N ASN A 64 -1.21 16.22 9.82
CA ASN A 64 0.25 16.11 9.83
C ASN A 64 0.74 14.66 10.01
N THR A 65 0.05 13.85 10.81
CA THR A 65 0.37 12.42 10.94
C THR A 65 0.11 11.69 9.62
N LEU A 66 -1.07 11.88 9.03
CA LEU A 66 -1.42 11.25 7.74
C LEU A 66 -0.45 11.63 6.61
N GLU A 67 0.04 12.86 6.60
CA GLU A 67 1.03 13.30 5.62
C GLU A 67 2.37 12.56 5.78
N LYS A 68 2.82 12.33 7.02
CA LYS A 68 4.02 11.53 7.30
C LYS A 68 3.85 10.08 6.87
N ASP A 69 2.73 9.47 7.22
CA ASP A 69 2.42 8.08 6.86
C ASP A 69 2.39 7.92 5.32
N ALA A 70 1.82 8.89 4.61
CA ALA A 70 1.79 8.87 3.13
C ALA A 70 3.20 8.94 2.52
N VAL A 71 4.11 9.72 3.10
CA VAL A 71 5.51 9.78 2.66
C VAL A 71 6.22 8.45 2.92
N GLU A 72 6.00 7.83 4.08
CA GLU A 72 6.57 6.54 4.44
C GLU A 72 6.08 5.42 3.51
N PHE A 73 4.77 5.31 3.29
CA PHE A 73 4.22 4.33 2.34
C PHE A 73 4.75 4.53 0.91
N LYS A 74 4.95 5.77 0.48
CA LYS A 74 5.55 6.04 -0.83
C LYS A 74 6.98 5.51 -0.91
N LYS A 75 7.76 5.64 0.16
CA LYS A 75 9.13 5.10 0.25
C LYS A 75 9.12 3.58 0.20
N GLU A 76 8.31 2.93 1.04
CA GLU A 76 8.18 1.46 1.03
C GLU A 76 7.76 0.92 -0.35
N LEU A 77 6.82 1.61 -1.02
CA LEU A 77 6.40 1.23 -2.37
C LEU A 77 7.54 1.34 -3.40
N THR A 78 8.42 2.35 -3.27
CA THR A 78 9.58 2.46 -4.16
C THR A 78 10.61 1.37 -3.91
N GLU A 79 10.84 1.00 -2.65
CA GLU A 79 11.73 -0.10 -2.27
C GLU A 79 11.20 -1.44 -2.78
N ALA A 80 9.93 -1.73 -2.55
CA ALA A 80 9.28 -2.95 -3.06
C ALA A 80 9.35 -3.05 -4.60
N LYS A 81 9.17 -1.94 -5.32
CA LYS A 81 9.34 -1.90 -6.78
C LYS A 81 10.76 -2.22 -7.23
N ARG A 82 11.76 -1.73 -6.49
CA ARG A 82 13.18 -2.04 -6.75
C ARG A 82 13.42 -3.53 -6.55
N ASP A 83 12.96 -4.10 -5.45
CA ASP A 83 13.15 -5.51 -5.12
C ASP A 83 12.47 -6.43 -6.17
N ILE A 84 11.27 -6.09 -6.63
CA ILE A 84 10.60 -6.80 -7.73
C ILE A 84 11.44 -6.78 -9.02
N ASN A 85 12.04 -5.63 -9.36
CA ASN A 85 12.89 -5.53 -10.54
C ASN A 85 14.17 -6.37 -10.39
N GLU A 86 14.79 -6.35 -9.22
CA GLU A 86 15.98 -7.16 -8.93
C GLU A 86 15.68 -8.66 -9.04
N LEU A 87 14.58 -9.12 -8.44
CA LEU A 87 14.12 -10.52 -8.56
C LEU A 87 13.82 -10.91 -10.00
N LYS A 88 13.20 -10.02 -10.79
CA LYS A 88 12.92 -10.26 -12.21
C LYS A 88 14.20 -10.42 -13.01
N CYS A 89 15.21 -9.57 -12.77
CA CYS A 89 16.53 -9.69 -13.38
C CYS A 89 17.22 -11.00 -12.99
N ALA A 90 17.20 -11.36 -11.71
CA ALA A 90 17.80 -12.60 -11.22
C ALA A 90 17.13 -13.84 -11.85
N SER A 91 15.80 -13.85 -11.92
CA SER A 91 15.02 -14.93 -12.54
C SER A 91 15.34 -15.08 -14.03
N ASN A 92 15.43 -13.96 -14.76
CA ASN A 92 15.78 -13.97 -16.19
C ASN A 92 17.21 -14.49 -16.43
N ALA A 93 18.16 -14.12 -15.56
CA ALA A 93 19.54 -14.60 -15.67
C ALA A 93 19.61 -16.13 -15.50
N VAL A 94 18.94 -16.67 -14.48
CA VAL A 94 18.88 -18.11 -14.23
C VAL A 94 18.21 -18.86 -15.38
N ASN A 95 17.04 -18.37 -15.83
CA ASN A 95 16.28 -19.04 -16.89
C ASN A 95 17.00 -19.06 -18.24
N LYS A 96 17.71 -17.99 -18.59
CA LYS A 96 18.31 -17.87 -19.92
C LYS A 96 19.68 -18.53 -20.00
N VAL A 97 20.57 -18.23 -19.04
CA VAL A 97 21.97 -18.65 -19.12
C VAL A 97 22.11 -20.10 -18.67
N ASN A 98 21.69 -20.41 -17.45
CA ASN A 98 21.96 -21.73 -16.90
C ASN A 98 21.21 -22.84 -17.64
N VAL A 99 19.95 -22.62 -18.02
CA VAL A 99 19.16 -23.65 -18.72
C VAL A 99 19.69 -23.90 -20.13
N SER A 100 20.10 -22.84 -20.86
CA SER A 100 20.67 -23.00 -22.19
C SER A 100 22.02 -23.71 -22.13
N ASP A 101 22.91 -23.27 -21.24
CA ASP A 101 24.24 -23.84 -21.08
C ASP A 101 24.18 -25.31 -20.64
N LEU A 102 23.25 -25.64 -19.74
CA LEU A 102 23.03 -27.02 -19.32
C LEU A 102 22.50 -27.88 -20.46
N ARG A 103 21.57 -27.36 -21.29
CA ARG A 103 21.08 -28.07 -22.48
C ARG A 103 22.21 -28.35 -23.46
N GLU A 104 23.07 -27.38 -23.74
CA GLU A 104 24.22 -27.57 -24.64
C GLU A 104 25.20 -28.61 -24.10
N LYS A 105 25.52 -28.56 -22.80
CA LYS A 105 26.39 -29.57 -22.16
C LYS A 105 25.79 -30.97 -22.23
N ILE A 106 24.48 -31.11 -22.02
CA ILE A 106 23.79 -32.39 -22.16
C ILE A 106 23.89 -32.91 -23.60
N LEU A 107 23.67 -32.05 -24.59
CA LEU A 107 23.77 -32.42 -26.00
C LEU A 107 25.19 -32.88 -26.37
N ASP A 108 26.23 -32.14 -25.96
CA ASP A 108 27.64 -32.51 -26.20
C ASP A 108 27.97 -33.87 -25.57
N LEU A 109 27.55 -34.09 -24.31
CA LEU A 109 27.73 -35.37 -23.63
C LEU A 109 27.02 -36.52 -24.36
N GLN A 110 25.78 -36.31 -24.82
CA GLN A 110 25.04 -37.31 -25.60
C GLN A 110 25.77 -37.65 -26.91
N CYS A 111 26.21 -36.63 -27.66
CA CYS A 111 26.98 -36.82 -28.88
C CYS A 111 28.27 -37.62 -28.64
N ARG A 112 29.05 -37.28 -27.61
CA ARG A 112 30.29 -38.01 -27.26
C ARG A 112 30.03 -39.43 -26.80
N SER A 113 28.99 -39.64 -25.99
CA SER A 113 28.63 -40.97 -25.51
C SER A 113 28.15 -41.88 -26.64
N MET A 114 27.48 -41.34 -27.65
CA MET A 114 26.99 -42.11 -28.79
C MET A 114 28.01 -42.25 -29.93
N GLN A 115 29.10 -41.47 -29.91
CA GLN A 115 30.06 -41.38 -31.02
C GLN A 115 30.60 -42.75 -31.47
N ASN A 116 30.88 -43.64 -30.52
CA ASN A 116 31.45 -44.95 -30.80
C ASN A 116 30.40 -46.07 -30.82
N ASN A 117 29.11 -45.73 -30.70
CA ASN A 117 28.04 -46.71 -30.77
C ASN A 117 27.84 -47.10 -32.23
N LEU A 118 27.98 -48.39 -32.51
CA LEU A 118 27.65 -48.96 -33.81
C LEU A 118 26.19 -49.40 -33.79
N VAL A 119 25.42 -48.94 -34.76
CA VAL A 119 24.02 -49.35 -34.95
C VAL A 119 23.98 -50.43 -36.02
N PHE A 120 23.61 -51.64 -35.62
CA PHE A 120 23.36 -52.75 -36.53
C PHE A 120 21.88 -52.77 -36.88
N SER A 121 21.55 -52.60 -38.16
CA SER A 121 20.18 -52.63 -38.68
C SER A 121 20.04 -53.76 -39.70
N GLY A 122 18.82 -54.29 -39.88
CA GLY A 122 18.54 -55.37 -40.81
C GLY A 122 18.92 -56.77 -40.32
N ILE A 123 19.30 -56.92 -39.05
CA ILE A 123 19.46 -58.22 -38.40
C ILE A 123 18.09 -58.67 -37.90
N ALA A 124 17.66 -59.88 -38.26
CA ALA A 124 16.37 -60.41 -37.82
C ALA A 124 16.41 -60.78 -36.33
N GLU A 125 15.55 -60.14 -35.54
CA GLU A 125 15.48 -60.36 -34.09
C GLU A 125 14.63 -61.60 -33.75
N LYS A 126 15.12 -62.43 -32.83
CA LYS A 126 14.38 -63.56 -32.27
C LYS A 126 14.24 -63.42 -30.75
N PRO A 127 13.09 -63.82 -30.18
CA PRO A 127 12.91 -63.81 -28.72
C PRO A 127 13.93 -64.74 -28.05
N GLU A 128 14.50 -64.26 -26.93
CA GLU A 128 15.52 -64.95 -26.10
C GLU A 128 16.88 -65.23 -26.78
N GLU A 129 17.23 -64.50 -27.84
CA GLU A 129 18.55 -64.65 -28.47
C GLU A 129 19.68 -63.89 -27.75
N ASP A 130 20.88 -64.45 -27.78
CA ASP A 130 22.09 -63.75 -27.32
C ASP A 130 22.60 -62.81 -28.42
N THR A 131 22.25 -61.53 -28.29
CA THR A 131 22.62 -60.48 -29.24
C THR A 131 24.13 -60.36 -29.43
N LYS A 132 24.95 -60.72 -28.43
CA LYS A 132 26.42 -60.74 -28.57
C LYS A 132 26.85 -61.77 -29.59
N ILE A 133 26.31 -63.00 -29.51
CA ILE A 133 26.64 -64.08 -30.44
C ILE A 133 26.16 -63.75 -31.84
N VAL A 134 24.96 -63.19 -31.96
CA VAL A 134 24.40 -62.77 -33.25
C VAL A 134 25.28 -61.74 -33.94
N ILE A 135 25.69 -60.68 -33.21
CA ILE A 135 26.58 -59.64 -33.73
C ILE A 135 27.97 -60.21 -34.06
N GLN A 136 28.54 -61.06 -33.20
CA GLN A 136 29.84 -61.69 -33.47
C GLN A 136 29.83 -62.55 -34.73
N ASN A 137 28.76 -63.30 -34.95
CA ASN A 137 28.60 -64.11 -36.16
C ASN A 137 28.40 -63.24 -37.40
N PHE A 138 27.60 -62.17 -37.30
CA PHE A 138 27.45 -61.19 -38.37
C PHE A 138 28.80 -60.58 -38.78
N ILE A 139 29.58 -60.09 -37.81
CA ILE A 139 30.90 -59.49 -38.05
C ILE A 139 31.87 -60.52 -38.68
N SER A 140 31.81 -61.78 -38.26
CA SER A 140 32.72 -62.82 -38.77
C SER A 140 32.37 -63.26 -40.19
N ASN A 141 31.08 -63.43 -40.47
CA ASN A 141 30.59 -64.02 -41.70
C ASN A 141 30.43 -62.99 -42.82
N GLU A 142 29.85 -61.83 -42.51
CA GLU A 142 29.53 -60.80 -43.51
C GLU A 142 30.68 -59.80 -43.70
N LEU A 143 31.39 -59.45 -42.63
CA LEU A 143 32.48 -58.45 -42.69
C LEU A 143 33.88 -59.07 -42.79
N SER A 144 34.00 -60.40 -42.71
CA SER A 144 35.29 -61.13 -42.75
C SER A 144 36.31 -60.68 -41.68
N ILE A 145 35.84 -60.12 -40.57
CA ILE A 145 36.69 -59.69 -39.45
C ILE A 145 36.88 -60.89 -38.50
N LYS A 146 38.12 -61.35 -38.32
CA LYS A 146 38.43 -62.55 -37.52
C LYS A 146 38.04 -62.39 -36.04
N LYS A 147 37.57 -63.48 -35.43
CA LYS A 147 37.15 -63.57 -34.01
C LYS A 147 38.27 -63.33 -32.99
N ASP A 148 39.53 -63.29 -33.41
CA ASP A 148 40.70 -63.34 -32.52
C ASP A 148 41.08 -61.98 -31.88
N ILE A 149 40.19 -60.98 -31.93
CA ILE A 149 40.44 -59.68 -31.29
C ILE A 149 40.28 -59.85 -29.77
N VAL A 150 41.40 -59.99 -29.07
CA VAL A 150 41.46 -59.95 -27.61
C VAL A 150 41.21 -58.51 -27.15
N TRP A 151 40.03 -58.27 -26.57
CA TRP A 151 39.71 -56.99 -25.96
C TRP A 151 40.57 -56.80 -24.70
N LYS A 152 41.67 -56.05 -24.82
CA LYS A 152 42.38 -55.52 -23.64
C LYS A 152 41.63 -54.28 -23.15
N TYR A 153 40.93 -54.41 -22.03
CA TYR A 153 40.52 -53.25 -21.25
C TYR A 153 41.78 -52.58 -20.66
N PRO A 154 41.92 -51.25 -20.73
CA PRO A 154 42.76 -50.52 -19.79
C PRO A 154 42.15 -50.55 -18.37
#